data_AF-A0A377BYG8-F1
#
_entry.id   AF-A0A377BYG8-F1
#
_cell.length_a   1.000
_cell.length_b   1.000
_cell.length_c   1.000
_cell.angle_alpha   90.00
_cell.angle_beta   90.00
_cell.angle_gamma   90.00
#
_symmetry.space_group_name_H-M   'P 1'
#
loop_
_entity.id
_entity.type
_entity.pdbx_description
1 polymer ?
#
loop_
_entity_poly.entity_id
_entity_poly.type
_entity_poly.pdbx_seq_one_letter_code
_entity_poly.pdbx_strand_id
1 'polypeptide(L)'
;MLAAIAYQESHWDAQATSPTGVRGMMMLTKNTAQSLGITDRTDAEQSISGGVRYLQDMMSKVPESVPENERIWFALAAYNMGYAHMLDARALTAKTKGNPDSWADVKQRLPLLSQKPYYSKLTYGYARGHEAYAYVENIRKYQISLVGYLQEKEKQATEAAMQLAQDYPAVSPTELGKEKFPFLSFLSQSSSNYLTHSPSLLFSRKGSEEKQN
;
A
#
# COMPACT_ATOMS: atom_id res chain seq x y z
N MET A 1 2.81 0.56 0.46
CA MET A 1 2.65 1.95 -0.01
C MET A 1 1.21 2.22 -0.42
N LEU A 2 0.66 1.50 -1.40
CA LEU A 2 -0.70 1.75 -1.91
C LEU A 2 -1.79 1.72 -0.82
N ALA A 3 -1.75 0.76 0.10
CA ALA A 3 -2.68 0.71 1.22
C ALA A 3 -2.62 1.97 2.11
N ALA A 4 -1.43 2.53 2.35
CA ALA A 4 -1.27 3.77 3.12
C ALA A 4 -1.86 4.99 2.39
N ILE A 5 -1.73 5.03 1.05
CA ILE A 5 -2.34 6.07 0.21
C ILE A 5 -3.87 5.96 0.27
N ALA A 6 -4.41 4.76 0.04
CA ALA A 6 -5.85 4.51 0.11
C ALA A 6 -6.43 4.87 1.49
N TYR A 7 -5.67 4.62 2.57
CA TYR A 7 -6.07 5.01 3.92
C TYR A 7 -6.10 6.54 4.09
N GLN A 8 -5.08 7.25 3.60
CA GLN A 8 -5.06 8.71 3.63
C GLN A 8 -6.20 9.34 2.81
N GLU A 9 -6.57 8.73 1.69
CA GLU A 9 -7.62 9.26 0.81
C GLU A 9 -9.02 9.05 1.38
N SER A 10 -9.32 7.83 1.87
CA SER A 10 -10.70 7.44 2.20
C SER A 10 -10.83 6.63 3.48
N HIS A 11 -9.75 6.36 4.22
CA HIS A 11 -9.73 5.38 5.29
C HIS A 11 -10.20 3.99 4.83
N TRP A 12 -9.89 3.63 3.58
CA TRP A 12 -10.35 2.41 2.89
C TRP A 12 -11.86 2.32 2.66
N ASP A 13 -12.56 3.45 2.64
CA ASP A 13 -13.97 3.50 2.27
C ASP A 13 -14.14 3.61 0.75
N ALA A 14 -14.60 2.53 0.12
CA ALA A 14 -14.91 2.50 -1.31
C ALA A 14 -16.06 3.43 -1.71
N GLN A 15 -16.93 3.80 -0.77
CA GLN A 15 -18.09 4.67 -0.99
C GLN A 15 -17.82 6.12 -0.58
N ALA A 16 -16.58 6.47 -0.23
CA ALA A 16 -16.20 7.81 0.20
C ALA A 16 -16.61 8.87 -0.85
N THR A 17 -17.15 9.99 -0.35
CA THR A 17 -17.48 11.15 -1.18
C THR A 17 -17.02 12.44 -0.51
N SER A 18 -16.68 13.43 -1.33
CA SER A 18 -16.27 14.76 -0.87
C SER A 18 -17.15 15.85 -1.48
N PRO A 19 -17.35 16.98 -0.78
CA PRO A 19 -17.94 18.21 -1.35
C PRO A 19 -17.22 18.71 -2.61
N THR A 20 -15.93 18.41 -2.76
CA THR A 20 -15.12 18.78 -3.95
C THR A 20 -15.33 17.86 -5.15
N GLY A 21 -16.16 16.81 -5.03
CA GLY A 21 -16.56 15.94 -6.14
C GLY A 21 -15.64 14.75 -6.41
N VAL A 22 -14.57 14.58 -5.63
CA VAL A 22 -13.77 13.33 -5.60
C VAL A 22 -14.55 12.20 -4.91
N ARG A 23 -14.33 10.96 -5.35
CA ARG A 23 -15.05 9.78 -4.86
C ARG A 23 -14.18 8.52 -4.85
N GLY A 24 -14.56 7.57 -4.00
CA GLY A 24 -14.00 6.23 -3.98
C GLY A 24 -12.78 6.07 -3.10
N MET A 25 -12.27 4.84 -3.05
CA MET A 25 -11.16 4.48 -2.17
C MET A 25 -9.89 5.31 -2.39
N MET A 26 -9.61 5.70 -3.64
CA MET A 26 -8.45 6.54 -4.02
C MET A 26 -8.82 8.00 -4.31
N MET A 27 -10.06 8.41 -3.98
CA MET A 27 -10.58 9.77 -4.14
C MET A 27 -10.29 10.41 -5.51
N LEU A 28 -10.65 9.70 -6.57
CA LEU A 28 -10.41 10.18 -7.93
C LEU A 28 -11.42 11.26 -8.35
N THR A 29 -10.92 12.30 -9.02
CA THR A 29 -11.78 13.30 -9.67
C THR A 29 -12.53 12.67 -10.84
N LYS A 30 -13.62 13.31 -11.29
CA LYS A 30 -14.35 12.84 -12.48
C LYS A 30 -13.46 12.88 -13.73
N ASN A 31 -12.66 13.92 -13.89
CA ASN A 31 -11.78 14.09 -15.05
C ASN A 31 -10.68 13.02 -15.06
N THR A 32 -10.06 12.75 -13.90
CA THR A 32 -9.04 11.69 -13.75
C THR A 32 -9.64 10.31 -14.05
N ALA A 33 -10.84 10.03 -13.55
CA ALA A 33 -11.52 8.77 -13.85
C ALA A 33 -11.80 8.61 -15.34
N GLN A 34 -12.30 9.66 -15.99
CA GLN A 34 -12.56 9.65 -17.42
C GLN A 34 -11.28 9.44 -18.25
N SER A 35 -10.19 10.12 -17.92
CA SER A 35 -8.91 9.95 -18.64
C SER A 35 -8.32 8.54 -18.51
N LEU A 36 -8.69 7.82 -17.45
CA LEU A 36 -8.20 6.47 -17.16
C LEU A 36 -9.20 5.36 -17.55
N GLY A 37 -10.34 5.72 -18.17
CA GLY A 37 -11.37 4.76 -18.57
C GLY A 37 -12.11 4.11 -17.39
N ILE A 38 -12.15 4.76 -16.23
CA ILE A 38 -12.85 4.28 -15.04
C ILE A 38 -14.33 4.62 -15.17
N THR A 39 -15.17 3.59 -15.10
CA THR A 39 -16.63 3.71 -15.27
C THR A 39 -17.34 3.95 -13.96
N ASP A 40 -16.85 3.32 -12.88
CA ASP A 40 -17.35 3.51 -11.53
C ASP A 40 -16.18 3.81 -10.58
N ARG A 41 -16.22 4.99 -9.94
CA ARG A 41 -15.21 5.40 -8.95
C ARG A 41 -15.44 4.77 -7.57
N THR A 42 -16.65 4.31 -7.29
CA THR A 42 -17.04 3.67 -6.03
C THR A 42 -16.86 2.16 -6.04
N ASP A 43 -16.56 1.58 -7.20
CA ASP A 43 -16.00 0.24 -7.30
C ASP A 43 -14.54 0.25 -6.78
N ALA A 44 -14.27 -0.56 -5.76
CA ALA A 44 -12.98 -0.54 -5.07
C ALA A 44 -11.82 -0.92 -5.98
N GLU A 45 -12.00 -1.93 -6.83
CA GLU A 45 -10.96 -2.42 -7.73
C GLU A 45 -10.61 -1.36 -8.79
N GLN A 46 -11.62 -0.77 -9.44
CA GLN A 46 -11.43 0.31 -10.39
C GLN A 46 -10.81 1.55 -9.73
N SER A 47 -11.24 1.91 -8.52
CA SER A 47 -10.69 3.04 -7.77
C SER A 47 -9.20 2.85 -7.48
N ILE A 48 -8.82 1.68 -6.94
CA ILE A 48 -7.42 1.32 -6.64
C ILE A 48 -6.58 1.30 -7.92
N SER A 49 -7.01 0.55 -8.93
CA SER A 49 -6.30 0.44 -10.21
C SER A 49 -6.14 1.79 -10.92
N GLY A 50 -7.16 2.65 -10.83
CA GLY A 50 -7.12 4.03 -11.28
C GLY A 50 -6.11 4.89 -10.54
N GLY A 51 -6.15 4.87 -9.21
CA GLY A 51 -5.21 5.63 -8.37
C GLY A 51 -3.77 5.19 -8.57
N VAL A 52 -3.51 3.88 -8.75
CA VAL A 52 -2.18 3.35 -9.08
C VAL A 52 -1.68 3.92 -10.41
N ARG A 53 -2.49 3.86 -11.47
CA ARG A 53 -2.14 4.39 -12.79
C ARG A 53 -1.88 5.90 -12.74
N TYR A 54 -2.75 6.63 -12.05
CA TYR A 54 -2.56 8.08 -11.88
C TYR A 54 -1.27 8.41 -11.12
N LEU A 55 -0.93 7.64 -10.07
CA LEU A 55 0.34 7.81 -9.35
C LEU A 55 1.55 7.48 -10.23
N GLN A 56 1.48 6.42 -11.03
CA GLN A 56 2.53 6.07 -12.00
C GLN A 56 2.72 7.19 -13.05
N ASP A 57 1.63 7.79 -13.52
CA ASP A 57 1.69 8.96 -14.41
C ASP A 57 2.35 10.17 -13.73
N MET A 58 2.13 10.37 -12.43
CA MET A 58 2.85 11.42 -11.69
C MET A 58 4.33 11.09 -11.56
N MET A 59 4.67 9.83 -11.23
CA MET A 59 6.05 9.37 -11.12
C MET A 59 6.82 9.49 -12.44
N SER A 60 6.20 9.19 -13.59
CA SER A 60 6.84 9.33 -14.89
C SER A 60 7.12 10.79 -15.27
N LYS A 61 6.27 11.72 -14.81
CA LYS A 61 6.44 13.16 -15.03
C LYS A 61 7.49 13.81 -14.10
N VAL A 62 7.86 13.16 -12.99
CA VAL A 62 8.92 13.69 -12.12
C VAL A 62 10.22 13.83 -12.93
N PRO A 63 10.90 14.99 -12.87
CA PRO A 63 12.14 15.20 -13.62
C PRO A 63 13.20 14.15 -13.31
N GLU A 64 13.94 13.71 -14.32
CA GLU A 64 14.99 12.68 -14.21
C GLU A 64 16.13 13.05 -13.26
N SER A 65 16.31 14.34 -12.97
CA SER A 65 17.27 14.84 -11.98
C SER A 65 16.94 14.41 -10.54
N VAL A 66 15.68 14.06 -10.26
CA VAL A 66 15.27 13.57 -8.94
C VAL A 66 15.72 12.10 -8.77
N PRO A 67 16.44 11.76 -7.69
CA PRO A 67 16.85 10.38 -7.42
C PRO A 67 15.67 9.41 -7.39
N GLU A 68 15.84 8.23 -7.97
CA GLU A 68 14.78 7.22 -8.14
C GLU A 68 14.05 6.89 -6.83
N ASN A 69 14.81 6.75 -5.73
CA ASN A 69 14.30 6.44 -4.40
C ASN A 69 13.46 7.58 -3.77
N GLU A 70 13.53 8.80 -4.32
CA GLU A 70 12.79 9.96 -3.84
C GLU A 70 11.61 10.35 -4.74
N ARG A 71 11.57 9.87 -6.00
CA ARG A 71 10.54 10.22 -6.99
C ARG A 71 9.11 10.02 -6.46
N ILE A 72 8.90 8.98 -5.65
CA ILE A 72 7.59 8.70 -5.04
C ILE A 72 7.06 9.87 -4.20
N TRP A 73 7.93 10.60 -3.48
CA TRP A 73 7.50 11.71 -2.62
C TRP A 73 7.09 12.93 -3.43
N PHE A 74 7.82 13.21 -4.51
CA PHE A 74 7.43 14.24 -5.48
C PHE A 74 6.14 13.89 -6.19
N ALA A 75 5.97 12.62 -6.57
CA ALA A 75 4.75 12.13 -7.20
C ALA A 75 3.53 12.23 -6.28
N LEU A 76 3.67 11.91 -4.98
CA LEU A 76 2.59 12.08 -4.01
C LEU A 76 2.21 13.54 -3.79
N ALA A 77 3.20 14.45 -3.76
CA ALA A 77 2.92 15.88 -3.72
C ALA A 77 2.17 16.34 -4.99
N ALA A 78 2.62 15.88 -6.17
CA ALA A 78 1.95 16.17 -7.44
C ALA A 78 0.55 15.54 -7.53
N TYR A 79 0.32 14.38 -6.94
CA TYR A 79 -0.99 13.74 -6.84
C TYR A 79 -1.97 14.64 -6.08
N ASN A 80 -1.54 15.21 -4.95
CA ASN A 80 -2.39 16.00 -4.07
C ASN A 80 -2.64 17.45 -4.56
N MET A 81 -1.57 18.18 -4.91
CA MET A 81 -1.68 19.61 -5.28
C MET A 81 -1.47 19.88 -6.78
N GLY A 82 -1.24 18.85 -7.58
CA GLY A 82 -0.99 18.96 -9.02
C GLY A 82 0.50 19.08 -9.38
N TYR A 83 0.85 18.51 -10.54
CA TYR A 83 2.21 18.48 -11.07
C TYR A 83 2.83 19.87 -11.25
N ALA A 84 2.05 20.83 -11.75
CA ALA A 84 2.49 22.19 -11.99
C ALA A 84 2.98 22.87 -10.70
N HIS A 85 2.24 22.73 -9.60
CA HIS A 85 2.63 23.27 -8.30
C HIS A 85 3.77 22.49 -7.65
N MET A 86 3.94 21.19 -7.95
CA MET A 86 5.14 20.45 -7.56
C MET A 86 6.39 21.04 -8.23
N LEU A 87 6.31 21.42 -9.51
CA LEU A 87 7.41 22.11 -10.19
C LEU A 87 7.69 23.49 -9.58
N ASP A 88 6.65 24.24 -9.20
CA ASP A 88 6.81 25.51 -8.48
C ASP A 88 7.53 25.33 -7.14
N ALA A 89 7.25 24.25 -6.41
CA ALA A 89 7.97 23.92 -5.16
C ALA A 89 9.46 23.64 -5.40
N ARG A 90 9.79 22.94 -6.50
CA ARG A 90 11.19 22.73 -6.93
C ARG A 90 11.85 24.06 -7.31
N ALA A 91 11.18 24.88 -8.11
CA ALA A 91 11.68 26.18 -8.53
C ALA A 91 11.91 27.12 -7.33
N LEU A 92 11.01 27.11 -6.34
CA LEU A 92 11.17 27.87 -5.11
C LEU A 92 12.35 27.37 -4.28
N THR A 93 12.55 26.06 -4.20
CA THR A 93 13.68 25.45 -3.50
C THR A 93 15.01 25.91 -4.11
N ALA A 94 15.14 25.85 -5.44
CA ALA A 94 16.32 26.36 -6.15
C ALA A 94 16.53 27.87 -5.92
N LYS A 95 15.47 28.69 -6.03
CA LYS A 95 15.52 30.14 -5.77
C LYS A 95 15.97 30.47 -4.33
N THR A 96 15.65 29.60 -3.38
CA THR A 96 16.02 29.75 -1.96
C THR A 96 17.28 28.96 -1.57
N LYS A 97 18.13 28.63 -2.57
CA LYS A 97 19.43 27.97 -2.41
C LYS A 97 19.39 26.58 -1.75
N GLY A 98 18.26 25.87 -1.86
CA GLY A 98 18.16 24.45 -1.52
C GLY A 98 18.32 23.54 -2.75
N ASN A 99 18.41 22.23 -2.53
CA ASN A 99 18.46 21.24 -3.59
C ASN A 99 17.04 20.92 -4.12
N PRO A 100 16.69 21.29 -5.36
CA PRO A 100 15.36 21.03 -5.93
C PRO A 100 15.09 19.55 -6.25
N ASP A 101 16.12 18.69 -6.17
CA ASP A 101 16.02 17.25 -6.40
C ASP A 101 15.99 16.44 -5.10
N SER A 102 16.17 17.09 -3.94
CA SER A 102 16.00 16.45 -2.64
C SER A 102 14.63 16.75 -2.05
N TRP A 103 13.86 15.70 -1.77
CA TRP A 103 12.58 15.78 -1.06
C TRP A 103 12.73 16.44 0.31
N ALA A 104 13.84 16.19 1.02
CA ALA A 104 14.10 16.76 2.32
C ALA A 104 14.14 18.30 2.29
N ASP A 105 14.67 18.88 1.21
CA ASP A 105 14.73 20.32 1.00
C ASP A 105 13.41 20.87 0.45
N VAL A 106 12.84 20.19 -0.55
CA VAL A 106 11.61 20.62 -1.23
C VAL A 106 10.41 20.64 -0.29
N LYS A 107 10.27 19.62 0.57
CA LYS A 107 9.13 19.55 1.50
C LYS A 107 9.03 20.76 2.42
N GLN A 108 10.17 21.37 2.80
CA GLN A 108 10.20 22.55 3.66
C GLN A 108 9.64 23.79 2.97
N ARG A 109 9.61 23.82 1.63
CA ARG A 109 9.12 24.97 0.85
C ARG A 109 7.64 24.82 0.50
N LEU A 110 7.05 23.63 0.62
CA LEU A 110 5.64 23.40 0.29
C LEU A 110 4.69 24.39 0.99
N PRO A 111 4.78 24.64 2.31
CA PRO A 111 3.87 25.60 2.97
C PRO A 111 4.02 27.05 2.48
N LEU A 112 5.14 27.39 1.84
CA LEU A 112 5.38 28.73 1.31
C LEU A 112 4.56 28.99 0.04
N LEU A 113 4.08 27.95 -0.66
CA LEU A 113 3.27 28.09 -1.88
C LEU A 113 1.91 28.75 -1.63
N SER A 114 1.46 28.81 -0.37
CA SER A 114 0.25 29.55 0.01
C SER A 114 0.52 30.99 0.47
N GLN A 115 1.78 31.40 0.58
CA GLN A 115 2.17 32.72 1.08
C GLN A 115 2.43 33.71 -0.07
N LYS A 116 1.70 34.84 -0.07
CA LYS A 116 1.75 35.86 -1.14
C LYS A 116 3.17 36.34 -1.51
N PRO A 117 4.11 36.56 -0.56
CA PRO A 117 5.48 36.96 -0.90
C PRO A 117 6.24 35.96 -1.79
N TYR A 118 5.81 34.71 -1.80
CA TYR A 118 6.41 33.62 -2.55
C TYR A 118 5.59 33.26 -3.78
N TYR A 119 4.30 32.91 -3.63
CA TYR A 119 3.50 32.38 -4.75
C TYR A 119 3.32 33.38 -5.89
N SER A 120 3.32 34.68 -5.60
CA SER A 120 3.19 35.73 -6.63
C SER A 120 4.36 35.75 -7.62
N LYS A 121 5.47 35.09 -7.30
CA LYS A 121 6.70 35.00 -8.12
C LYS A 121 6.89 33.61 -8.74
N LEU A 122 5.91 32.72 -8.58
CA LEU A 122 5.90 31.36 -9.11
C LEU A 122 5.07 31.31 -10.40
N THR A 123 5.31 30.30 -11.23
CA THR A 123 4.71 30.22 -12.57
C THR A 123 3.21 29.96 -12.49
N TYR A 124 2.78 29.09 -11.57
CA TYR A 124 1.38 28.68 -11.45
C TYR A 124 0.66 29.33 -10.26
N GLY A 125 1.37 30.16 -9.49
CA GLY A 125 0.76 30.99 -8.45
C GLY A 125 0.44 30.22 -7.16
N TYR A 126 -0.69 30.57 -6.55
CA TYR A 126 -1.10 30.05 -5.24
C TYR A 126 -1.35 28.54 -5.29
N ALA A 127 -0.80 27.82 -4.31
CA ALA A 127 -1.14 26.43 -4.06
C ALA A 127 -1.28 26.17 -2.55
N ARG A 128 -2.12 25.19 -2.18
CA ARG A 128 -2.27 24.73 -0.80
C ARG A 128 -1.16 23.77 -0.41
N GLY A 129 0.10 24.21 -0.52
CA GLY A 129 1.23 23.30 -0.31
C GLY A 129 1.35 22.75 1.12
N HIS A 130 0.74 23.38 2.13
CA HIS A 130 0.64 22.79 3.47
C HIS A 130 -0.23 21.52 3.51
N GLU A 131 -1.29 21.43 2.69
CA GLU A 131 -2.08 20.21 2.52
C GLU A 131 -1.23 19.10 1.89
N ALA A 132 -0.45 19.42 0.85
CA ALA A 132 0.46 18.47 0.21
C ALA A 132 1.57 17.98 1.14
N TYR A 133 2.14 18.87 1.95
CA TYR A 133 3.09 18.50 2.99
C TYR A 133 2.47 17.50 3.97
N ALA A 134 1.30 17.83 4.53
CA ALA A 134 0.62 16.97 5.48
C ALA A 134 0.24 15.62 4.86
N TYR A 135 -0.25 15.63 3.62
CA TYR A 135 -0.61 14.44 2.86
C TYR A 135 0.56 13.45 2.75
N VAL A 136 1.73 13.91 2.30
CA VAL A 136 2.91 13.04 2.16
C VAL A 136 3.42 12.53 3.51
N GLU A 137 3.47 13.38 4.53
CA GLU A 137 3.95 12.97 5.85
C GLU A 137 2.99 11.98 6.54
N ASN A 138 1.68 12.12 6.35
CA ASN A 138 0.71 11.15 6.87
C ASN A 138 0.83 9.79 6.17
N ILE A 139 0.97 9.76 4.85
CA ILE A 139 1.21 8.50 4.11
C ILE A 139 2.49 7.81 4.63
N ARG A 140 3.56 8.57 4.87
CA ARG A 140 4.79 8.02 5.47
C ARG A 140 4.51 7.40 6.84
N LYS A 141 3.77 8.08 7.71
CA LYS A 141 3.39 7.56 9.04
C LYS A 141 2.57 6.26 8.90
N TYR A 142 1.53 6.26 8.08
CA TYR A 142 0.71 5.06 7.84
C TYR A 142 1.53 3.90 7.28
N GLN A 143 2.44 4.17 6.35
CA GLN A 143 3.32 3.16 5.78
C GLN A 143 4.23 2.53 6.83
N ILE A 144 4.84 3.35 7.71
CA ILE A 144 5.69 2.85 8.81
C ILE A 144 4.86 2.00 9.78
N SER A 145 3.70 2.49 10.20
CA SER A 145 2.81 1.76 11.11
C SER A 145 2.34 0.43 10.52
N LEU A 146 1.94 0.42 9.25
CA LEU A 146 1.47 -0.80 8.57
C LEU A 146 2.59 -1.83 8.41
N VAL A 147 3.78 -1.40 7.98
CA VAL A 147 4.94 -2.31 7.85
C VAL A 147 5.32 -2.89 9.20
N GLY A 148 5.41 -2.07 10.25
CA GLY A 148 5.71 -2.54 11.60
C GLY A 148 4.68 -3.55 12.11
N TYR A 149 3.39 -3.30 11.87
CA TYR A 149 2.32 -4.24 12.23
C TYR A 149 2.46 -5.58 11.49
N LEU A 150 2.72 -5.56 10.18
CA LEU A 150 2.85 -6.78 9.39
C LEU A 150 4.08 -7.60 9.78
N GLN A 151 5.21 -6.94 10.07
CA GLN A 151 6.42 -7.60 10.56
C GLN A 151 6.19 -8.31 11.89
N GLU A 152 5.48 -7.67 12.82
CA GLU A 152 5.15 -8.28 14.11
C GLU A 152 4.22 -9.49 13.94
N LYS A 153 3.26 -9.42 13.02
CA LYS A 153 2.39 -10.57 12.70
C LYS A 153 3.14 -11.75 12.09
N GLU A 154 4.09 -11.48 11.20
CA GLU A 154 4.95 -12.50 10.60
C GLU A 154 5.85 -13.16 11.65
N LYS A 155 6.42 -12.37 12.56
CA LYS A 155 7.21 -12.88 13.68
C LYS A 155 6.39 -13.81 14.57
N GLN A 156 5.19 -13.40 14.98
CA GLN A 156 4.30 -14.23 15.81
C GLN A 156 3.92 -15.55 15.11
N ALA A 157 3.63 -15.50 13.81
CA ALA A 157 3.32 -16.71 13.03
C ALA A 157 4.52 -17.65 12.93
N THR A 158 5.73 -17.09 12.78
CA THR A 158 6.98 -17.87 12.74
C THR A 158 7.27 -18.53 14.08
N GLU A 159 7.13 -17.79 15.18
CA GLU A 159 7.30 -18.32 16.54
C GLU A 159 6.30 -19.43 16.85
N ALA A 160 5.02 -19.24 16.50
CA ALA A 160 3.99 -20.28 16.65
C ALA A 160 4.29 -21.53 15.82
N ALA A 161 4.79 -21.36 14.59
CA ALA A 161 5.18 -22.47 13.73
C ALA A 161 6.41 -23.22 14.26
N MET A 162 7.41 -22.50 14.82
CA MET A 162 8.58 -23.11 15.46
C MET A 162 8.20 -23.89 16.72
N GLN A 163 7.29 -23.35 17.53
CA GLN A 163 6.81 -24.02 18.74
C GLN A 163 6.04 -25.29 18.38
N LEU A 164 5.16 -25.23 17.39
CA LEU A 164 4.47 -26.41 16.85
C LEU A 164 5.49 -27.47 16.36
N ALA A 165 6.54 -27.06 15.64
CA ALA A 165 7.56 -27.99 15.15
C ALA A 165 8.38 -28.65 16.28
N GLN A 166 8.52 -27.99 17.44
CA GLN A 166 9.16 -28.59 18.62
C GLN A 166 8.24 -29.61 19.32
N ASP A 167 6.94 -29.34 19.35
CA ASP A 167 5.94 -30.21 19.99
C ASP A 167 5.68 -31.51 19.19
N TYR A 168 6.01 -31.54 17.89
CA TYR A 168 5.98 -32.74 17.05
C TYR A 168 7.41 -33.18 16.69
N PRO A 169 8.10 -33.95 17.56
CA PRO A 169 9.43 -34.44 17.23
C PRO A 169 9.37 -35.31 15.97
N ALA A 170 10.21 -34.98 14.98
CA ALA A 170 10.39 -35.83 13.82
C ALA A 170 10.89 -37.20 14.29
N VAL A 171 10.10 -38.25 14.04
CA VAL A 171 10.47 -39.63 14.37
C VAL A 171 11.75 -39.97 13.61
N SER A 172 12.83 -40.28 14.33
CA SER A 172 14.09 -40.66 13.68
C SER A 172 13.91 -41.97 12.90
N PRO A 173 14.60 -42.19 11.76
CA PRO A 173 14.46 -43.42 10.98
C PRO A 173 14.72 -44.70 11.79
N THR A 174 15.53 -44.59 12.85
CA THR A 174 15.89 -45.66 13.79
C THR A 174 14.76 -46.03 14.75
N GLU A 175 13.84 -45.10 15.04
CA GLU A 175 12.65 -45.30 15.89
C GLU A 175 11.49 -45.93 15.09
N LEU A 176 11.47 -45.75 13.76
CA LEU A 176 10.44 -46.27 12.86
C LEU A 176 10.37 -47.81 12.78
N GLY A 177 11.41 -48.49 13.27
CA GLY A 177 11.54 -49.96 13.21
C GLY A 177 11.44 -50.69 14.54
N LYS A 178 11.23 -49.99 15.68
CA LYS A 178 11.39 -50.60 17.02
C LYS A 178 10.12 -50.95 17.79
N GLU A 179 8.93 -50.52 17.39
CA GLU A 179 7.71 -50.89 18.13
C GLU A 179 6.52 -51.22 17.21
N LYS A 180 5.83 -52.32 17.51
CA LYS A 180 4.52 -52.65 16.92
C LYS A 180 3.47 -51.74 17.56
N PHE A 181 3.21 -50.59 16.96
CA PHE A 181 2.14 -49.71 17.41
C PHE A 181 0.77 -50.41 17.29
N PRO A 182 -0.04 -50.51 18.38
CA PRO A 182 -1.44 -50.88 18.25
C PRO A 182 -2.18 -49.71 17.62
N PHE A 183 -2.73 -49.92 16.43
CA PHE A 183 -3.41 -48.92 15.59
C PHE A 183 -4.65 -48.24 16.21
N LEU A 184 -5.01 -48.56 17.47
CA LEU A 184 -6.28 -48.18 18.09
C LEU A 184 -6.18 -47.12 19.19
N SER A 185 -4.99 -46.70 19.61
CA SER A 185 -4.86 -45.70 20.70
C SER A 185 -5.11 -44.26 20.24
N PHE A 186 -5.12 -43.99 18.93
CA PHE A 186 -5.21 -42.63 18.37
C PHE A 186 -6.63 -42.06 18.31
N LEU A 187 -7.67 -42.88 18.51
CA LEU A 187 -9.08 -42.43 18.42
C LEU A 187 -9.74 -42.13 19.77
N SER A 188 -9.06 -42.33 20.91
CA SER A 188 -9.71 -42.18 22.24
C SER A 188 -9.49 -40.84 22.94
N GLN A 189 -8.79 -39.89 22.32
CA GLN A 189 -8.53 -38.56 22.91
C GLN A 189 -8.99 -37.39 22.03
N SER A 190 -10.00 -37.61 21.18
CA SER A 190 -10.60 -36.56 20.32
C SER A 190 -12.03 -36.20 20.75
N SER A 191 -12.33 -36.20 22.04
CA SER A 191 -13.63 -35.73 22.54
C SER A 191 -13.47 -34.82 23.74
N SER A 192 -12.88 -33.64 23.51
CA SER A 192 -13.35 -32.36 24.06
C SER A 192 -12.42 -31.23 23.58
N ASN A 193 -13.00 -30.25 22.87
CA ASN A 193 -12.49 -28.88 22.68
C ASN A 193 -11.61 -28.52 21.48
N TYR A 194 -11.73 -29.16 20.31
CA TYR A 194 -11.21 -28.56 19.07
C TYR A 194 -12.19 -28.70 17.89
N LEU A 195 -13.29 -27.97 17.95
CA LEU A 195 -14.17 -27.69 16.81
C LEU A 195 -14.39 -26.19 16.69
N THR A 196 -13.37 -25.42 16.33
CA THR A 196 -13.53 -24.11 15.67
C THR A 196 -12.17 -23.68 15.10
N HIS A 197 -11.85 -24.15 13.89
CA HIS A 197 -11.15 -23.41 12.83
C HIS A 197 -10.52 -24.41 11.85
N SER A 198 -11.27 -24.73 10.78
CA SER A 198 -10.71 -25.31 9.58
C SER A 198 -10.26 -24.20 8.64
N PRO A 199 -8.99 -24.14 8.21
CA PRO A 199 -8.63 -23.50 6.97
C PRO A 199 -8.84 -24.52 5.84
N SER A 200 -9.87 -24.30 5.02
CA SER A 200 -10.10 -25.04 3.80
C SER A 200 -8.96 -24.77 2.81
N LEU A 201 -7.95 -25.65 2.75
CA LEU A 201 -7.01 -25.70 1.64
C LEU A 201 -7.60 -26.60 0.55
N LEU A 202 -8.26 -25.96 -0.41
CA LEU A 202 -8.64 -26.54 -1.70
C LEU A 202 -7.38 -26.93 -2.48
N PHE A 203 -7.06 -28.23 -2.50
CA PHE A 203 -6.26 -28.83 -3.57
C PHE A 203 -7.13 -29.84 -4.31
N SER A 204 -7.70 -29.40 -5.43
CA SER A 204 -8.30 -30.27 -6.43
C SER A 204 -7.18 -30.96 -7.20
N ARG A 205 -7.08 -32.28 -7.08
CA ARG A 205 -6.25 -33.11 -7.96
C ARG A 205 -7.16 -34.14 -8.61
N LYS A 206 -7.63 -33.84 -9.83
CA LYS A 206 -8.33 -34.83 -10.66
C LYS A 206 -7.31 -35.42 -11.62
N GLY A 207 -6.95 -36.67 -11.36
CA GLY A 207 -6.25 -37.53 -12.29
C GLY A 207 -7.13 -37.90 -13.47
N SER A 208 -6.48 -38.00 -14.61
CA SER A 208 -6.90 -38.46 -15.92
C SER A 208 -7.48 -39.87 -15.95
N GLU A 209 -8.58 -40.06 -16.66
CA GLU A 209 -8.89 -41.32 -17.36
C GLU A 209 -9.33 -41.01 -18.80
N GLU A 210 -8.63 -41.67 -19.71
CA GLU A 210 -8.79 -41.73 -21.15
C GLU A 210 -9.76 -42.87 -21.48
N LYS A 211 -10.75 -42.65 -22.36
CA LYS A 211 -11.36 -43.74 -23.14
C LYS A 211 -12.03 -43.23 -24.42
N GLN A 212 -11.67 -43.95 -25.48
CA GLN A 212 -12.09 -43.91 -26.88
C GLN A 212 -13.61 -43.89 -27.08
N ASN A 213 -14.08 -42.96 -27.93
CA ASN A 213 -14.77 -43.22 -29.21
C ASN A 213 -15.16 -41.91 -29.89
#